data_AF-A0A3M2DNL5-F1
#
_entry.id   AF-A0A3M2DNL5-F1
#
_cell.length_a   1.000
_cell.length_b   1.000
_cell.length_c   1.000
_cell.angle_alpha   90.00
_cell.angle_beta   90.00
_cell.angle_gamma   90.00
#
_symmetry.space_group_name_H-M   'P 1'
#
loop_
_entity.id
_entity.type
_entity.pdbx_description
1 polymer ?
#
loop_
_entity_poly.entity_id
_entity_poly.type
_entity_poly.pdbx_seq_one_letter_code
_entity_poly.pdbx_strand_id
1 'polypeptide(L)'
;MAAIAGRRRAMAVAAAVAAIGCRGGDRPTPPGAPPDASASPAHALASAPPEPRSPAPAPPAIAEAAVRGLVDAWARAQADGDAKALSALYADGCTGVDRTGGRLARYSRAAWFAARPRIAPAAARRAVDGLRVTAGAVAAVADFAWRGPVDAVRVRLVAARRGDGLAIVREELGPADVAGDGAAPVPADVFSFVVTDGGVPYVVVDRTAPRDWAAGPPVLVSRAPARALSAARLDALPAPLRAWRGKAVALFRPAGAPCTGHVDGLYVLSGFEPPAEAENAWSTMEDAAVAADIVRTAPVHWLVARAPEACAGALWARADDKNLIPRAVRLPEGDRPDVEAAATEHFRKLAGYRARQRAYRRAGRRHPWDAAAGGPLVVVFDDPKVGRTFAAVTVRPGRECGGWTGSLWALFQLVDGGRRPRLVALTDPREPGPAFVPQTLADVDRDGDFEVIGHGALAKLVGRTYRTVDRAALPALDSPCAAASVTR
;
A
#
# COMPACT_ATOMS: atom_id res chain seq x y z
N MET A 1 23.88 -26.94 59.29
CA MET A 1 23.88 -25.72 58.44
C MET A 1 25.30 -25.50 57.96
N ALA A 2 25.62 -25.90 56.73
CA ALA A 2 26.95 -25.77 56.14
C ALA A 2 26.89 -24.75 55.00
N ALA A 3 27.68 -23.68 55.11
CA ALA A 3 27.86 -22.66 54.08
C ALA A 3 29.08 -23.03 53.22
N ILE A 4 28.92 -23.04 51.91
CA ILE A 4 30.02 -23.15 50.95
C ILE A 4 30.00 -21.90 50.05
N ALA A 5 31.11 -21.19 50.09
CA ALA A 5 31.46 -20.06 49.24
C ALA A 5 31.87 -20.53 47.83
N GLY A 6 31.71 -19.68 46.80
CA GLY A 6 32.37 -19.93 45.52
C GLY A 6 32.02 -19.05 44.33
N ARG A 7 32.86 -18.02 44.11
CA ARG A 7 33.40 -17.53 42.81
C ARG A 7 32.47 -16.87 41.78
N ARG A 8 32.57 -15.54 41.69
CA ARG A 8 32.38 -14.76 40.45
C ARG A 8 33.73 -14.60 39.75
N ARG A 9 33.83 -14.97 38.47
CA ARG A 9 34.96 -14.61 37.58
C ARG A 9 34.54 -13.44 36.70
N ALA A 10 35.27 -12.34 36.78
CA ALA A 10 35.26 -11.28 35.79
C ALA A 10 36.22 -11.67 34.64
N MET A 11 35.74 -11.62 33.40
CA MET A 11 36.57 -11.72 32.20
C MET A 11 36.85 -10.31 31.69
N ALA A 12 38.11 -9.90 31.69
CA ALA A 12 38.61 -8.75 30.95
C ALA A 12 38.92 -9.20 29.51
N VAL A 13 38.39 -8.47 28.53
CA VAL A 13 38.74 -8.64 27.11
C VAL A 13 39.73 -7.53 26.75
N ALA A 14 40.96 -7.92 26.42
CA ALA A 14 41.97 -7.04 25.84
C ALA A 14 41.76 -6.94 24.32
N ALA A 15 41.67 -5.72 23.80
CA ALA A 15 41.67 -5.44 22.37
C ALA A 15 43.11 -5.19 21.89
N ALA A 16 43.61 -6.04 20.99
CA ALA A 16 44.84 -5.83 20.25
C ALA A 16 44.52 -5.11 18.94
N VAL A 17 45.03 -3.90 18.77
CA VAL A 17 44.99 -3.14 17.51
C VAL A 17 46.28 -3.44 16.75
N ALA A 18 46.16 -4.10 15.59
CA ALA A 18 47.25 -4.26 14.64
C ALA A 18 47.28 -3.07 13.69
N ALA A 19 48.36 -2.28 13.75
CA ALA A 19 48.66 -1.21 12.81
C ALA A 19 49.38 -1.80 11.58
N ILE A 20 48.82 -1.57 10.39
CA ILE A 20 49.49 -1.79 9.10
C ILE A 20 50.00 -0.43 8.63
N GLY A 21 51.32 -0.30 8.51
CA GLY A 21 51.98 0.88 7.97
C GLY A 21 52.05 0.87 6.45
N CYS A 22 51.81 2.03 5.83
CA CYS A 22 52.27 2.34 4.49
C CYS A 22 53.15 3.59 4.54
N ARG A 23 54.34 3.46 3.93
CA ARG A 23 55.44 4.42 3.81
C ARG A 23 55.06 5.64 2.94
N GLY A 24 55.32 6.83 3.48
CA GLY A 24 56.30 7.81 2.96
C GLY A 24 56.18 8.32 1.52
N GLY A 25 55.95 9.64 1.41
CA GLY A 25 56.17 10.43 0.19
C GLY A 25 55.96 11.92 0.45
N ASP A 26 56.97 12.58 1.03
CA ASP A 26 57.01 14.02 1.28
C ASP A 26 57.17 14.85 -0.01
N ARG A 27 56.42 15.95 -0.12
CA ARG A 27 56.83 17.16 -0.85
C ARG A 27 56.25 18.41 -0.18
N PRO A 28 57.07 19.35 0.30
CA PRO A 28 56.58 20.60 0.86
C PRO A 28 56.30 21.61 -0.25
N THR A 29 55.10 22.18 -0.24
CA THR A 29 54.72 23.33 -1.10
C THR A 29 54.65 24.58 -0.21
N PRO A 30 55.20 25.73 -0.62
CA PRO A 30 55.28 26.94 0.21
C PRO A 30 53.92 27.64 0.39
N PRO A 31 53.79 28.52 1.41
CA PRO A 31 52.56 29.24 1.69
C PRO A 31 52.37 30.37 0.67
N GLY A 32 51.49 30.14 -0.31
CA GLY A 32 51.02 31.14 -1.25
C GLY A 32 49.86 31.95 -0.67
N ALA A 33 50.03 33.28 -0.75
CA ALA A 33 49.14 34.42 -0.58
C ALA A 33 47.60 34.18 -0.47
N PRO A 34 46.90 35.04 0.30
CA PRO A 34 45.43 35.05 0.35
C PRO A 34 44.85 35.48 -1.00
N PRO A 35 43.84 34.77 -1.55
CA PRO A 35 43.12 35.27 -2.71
C PRO A 35 42.26 36.47 -2.33
N ASP A 36 42.34 37.48 -3.19
CA ASP A 36 41.64 38.75 -3.16
C ASP A 36 40.13 38.60 -2.93
N ALA A 37 39.63 39.55 -2.15
CA ALA A 37 38.23 39.87 -2.00
C ALA A 37 37.61 40.22 -3.36
N SER A 38 37.05 39.22 -4.04
CA SER A 38 36.10 39.45 -5.12
C SER A 38 34.79 39.93 -4.53
N ALA A 39 34.55 41.23 -4.64
CA ALA A 39 33.28 41.87 -4.37
C ALA A 39 32.15 41.18 -5.16
N SER A 40 31.20 40.57 -4.44
CA SER A 40 29.92 40.17 -5.00
C SER A 40 29.12 41.44 -5.33
N PRO A 41 28.64 41.63 -6.57
CA PRO A 41 27.70 42.69 -6.86
C PRO A 41 26.36 42.35 -6.19
N ALA A 42 26.04 43.10 -5.14
CA ALA A 42 24.73 43.13 -4.52
C ALA A 42 23.72 43.78 -5.50
N HIS A 43 23.21 43.02 -6.46
CA HIS A 43 21.96 43.32 -7.13
C HIS A 43 20.88 42.35 -6.65
N ALA A 44 20.47 42.53 -5.39
CA ALA A 44 19.18 42.07 -4.93
C ALA A 44 18.11 43.02 -5.50
N LEU A 45 17.76 42.83 -6.77
CA LEU A 45 16.46 43.30 -7.26
C LEU A 45 15.42 42.46 -6.52
N ALA A 46 14.80 43.07 -5.51
CA ALA A 46 13.60 42.58 -4.88
C ALA A 46 12.52 42.50 -5.96
N SER A 47 12.44 41.36 -6.66
CA SER A 47 11.31 41.03 -7.51
C SER A 47 10.07 41.12 -6.63
N ALA A 48 9.18 42.06 -6.96
CA ALA A 48 7.89 42.17 -6.33
C ALA A 48 7.24 40.77 -6.27
N PRO A 49 6.60 40.38 -5.15
CA PRO A 49 5.86 39.12 -5.08
C PRO A 49 4.93 39.05 -6.29
N PRO A 50 4.98 37.98 -7.09
CA PRO A 50 4.10 37.86 -8.25
C PRO A 50 2.66 38.05 -7.77
N GLU A 51 1.92 38.94 -8.43
CA GLU A 51 0.53 39.19 -8.10
C GLU A 51 -0.23 37.86 -8.03
N PRO A 52 -1.10 37.67 -7.02
CA PRO A 52 -1.88 36.46 -6.89
C PRO A 52 -2.75 36.29 -8.13
N ARG A 53 -2.36 35.34 -9.00
CA ARG A 53 -3.15 35.00 -10.18
C ARG A 53 -4.48 34.43 -9.70
N SER A 54 -5.57 34.98 -10.22
CA SER A 54 -6.90 34.41 -9.99
C SER A 54 -6.89 32.95 -10.46
N PRO A 55 -7.43 32.02 -9.66
CA PRO A 55 -7.42 30.61 -10.01
C PRO A 55 -8.17 30.38 -11.31
N ALA A 56 -7.57 29.60 -12.21
CA ALA A 56 -8.21 29.22 -13.45
C ALA A 56 -9.45 28.34 -13.13
N PRO A 57 -10.55 28.47 -13.89
CA PRO A 57 -11.69 27.58 -13.73
C PRO A 57 -11.27 26.13 -13.96
N ALA A 58 -11.83 25.22 -13.18
CA ALA A 58 -11.54 23.79 -13.29
C ALA A 58 -11.89 23.28 -14.70
N PRO A 59 -11.07 22.40 -15.31
CA PRO A 59 -11.39 21.84 -16.60
C PRO A 59 -12.70 21.04 -16.55
N PRO A 60 -13.45 20.95 -17.67
CA PRO A 60 -14.66 20.14 -17.72
C PRO A 60 -14.33 18.66 -17.48
N ALA A 61 -15.29 17.92 -16.91
CA ALA A 61 -15.18 16.48 -16.75
C ALA A 61 -14.90 15.78 -18.09
N ILE A 62 -14.07 14.74 -18.06
CA ILE A 62 -13.88 13.84 -19.19
C ILE A 62 -15.22 13.16 -19.49
N ALA A 63 -15.67 13.25 -20.73
CA ALA A 63 -16.91 12.62 -21.14
C ALA A 63 -16.80 11.09 -21.08
N GLU A 64 -17.78 10.41 -20.49
CA GLU A 64 -17.83 8.95 -20.40
C GLU A 64 -17.72 8.29 -21.80
N ALA A 65 -18.34 8.87 -22.81
CA ALA A 65 -18.28 8.41 -24.20
C ALA A 65 -16.83 8.37 -24.75
N ALA A 66 -15.98 9.33 -24.37
CA ALA A 66 -14.57 9.34 -24.77
C ALA A 66 -13.79 8.19 -24.13
N VAL A 67 -14.09 7.86 -22.86
CA VAL A 67 -13.48 6.73 -22.16
C VAL A 67 -13.92 5.40 -22.76
N ARG A 68 -15.20 5.26 -23.12
CA ARG A 68 -15.73 4.08 -23.82
C ARG A 68 -15.05 3.91 -25.19
N GLY A 69 -14.92 4.99 -25.96
CA GLY A 69 -14.19 4.96 -27.23
C GLY A 69 -12.73 4.54 -27.08
N LEU A 70 -12.06 4.99 -26.00
CA LEU A 70 -10.70 4.54 -25.67
C LEU A 70 -10.64 3.03 -25.36
N VAL A 71 -11.59 2.51 -24.57
CA VAL A 71 -11.69 1.07 -24.25
C VAL A 71 -11.96 0.24 -25.51
N ASP A 72 -12.83 0.70 -26.39
CA ASP A 72 -13.15 0.02 -27.66
C ASP A 72 -11.93 -0.01 -28.59
N ALA A 73 -11.19 1.10 -28.69
CA ALA A 73 -9.95 1.17 -29.46
C ALA A 73 -8.88 0.23 -28.89
N TRP A 74 -8.75 0.19 -27.56
CA TRP A 74 -7.85 -0.72 -26.85
C TRP A 74 -8.23 -2.18 -27.13
N ALA A 75 -9.50 -2.53 -27.00
CA ALA A 75 -10.00 -3.90 -27.21
C ALA A 75 -9.80 -4.35 -28.66
N ARG A 76 -10.05 -3.47 -29.63
CA ARG A 76 -9.83 -3.72 -31.05
C ARG A 76 -8.36 -3.96 -31.36
N ALA A 77 -7.46 -3.06 -30.94
CA ALA A 77 -6.03 -3.21 -31.19
C ALA A 77 -5.47 -4.52 -30.58
N GLN A 78 -6.01 -4.95 -29.44
CA GLN A 78 -5.69 -6.22 -28.79
C GLN A 78 -6.24 -7.45 -29.51
N ALA A 79 -7.43 -7.35 -30.12
CA ALA A 79 -8.03 -8.42 -30.90
C ALA A 79 -7.31 -8.60 -32.24
N ASP A 80 -6.94 -7.49 -32.88
CA ASP A 80 -6.32 -7.46 -34.21
C ASP A 80 -4.82 -7.77 -34.18
N GLY A 81 -4.19 -7.76 -33.00
CA GLY A 81 -2.73 -7.91 -32.90
C GLY A 81 -1.96 -6.66 -33.32
N ASP A 82 -2.62 -5.50 -33.43
CA ASP A 82 -1.98 -4.25 -33.85
C ASP A 82 -1.24 -3.59 -32.69
N ALA A 83 0.02 -4.01 -32.51
CA ALA A 83 0.89 -3.46 -31.48
C ALA A 83 1.14 -1.95 -31.66
N LYS A 84 1.09 -1.42 -32.88
CA LYS A 84 1.30 0.01 -33.15
C LYS A 84 0.09 0.81 -32.71
N ALA A 85 -1.11 0.41 -33.12
CA ALA A 85 -2.36 1.03 -32.67
C ALA A 85 -2.49 0.94 -31.15
N LEU A 86 -2.21 -0.22 -30.56
CA LEU A 86 -2.27 -0.39 -29.12
C LEU A 86 -1.29 0.55 -28.40
N SER A 87 -0.03 0.61 -28.85
CA SER A 87 1.01 1.47 -28.27
C SER A 87 0.65 2.96 -28.33
N ALA A 88 -0.03 3.40 -29.40
CA ALA A 88 -0.45 4.78 -29.58
C ALA A 88 -1.52 5.25 -28.57
N LEU A 89 -2.27 4.33 -27.94
CA LEU A 89 -3.26 4.66 -26.91
C LEU A 89 -2.62 4.99 -25.55
N TYR A 90 -1.32 4.74 -25.38
CA TYR A 90 -0.63 4.82 -24.09
C TYR A 90 0.24 6.08 -24.05
N ALA A 91 0.20 6.79 -22.93
CA ALA A 91 1.13 7.87 -22.66
C ALA A 91 2.58 7.33 -22.59
N ASP A 92 3.56 8.17 -22.89
CA ASP A 92 4.99 7.78 -22.89
C ASP A 92 5.44 7.27 -21.52
N GLY A 93 4.98 7.91 -20.45
CA GLY A 93 5.23 7.54 -19.05
C GLY A 93 4.33 6.41 -18.52
N CYS A 94 3.54 5.75 -19.36
CA CYS A 94 2.58 4.76 -18.89
C CYS A 94 3.25 3.61 -18.14
N THR A 95 2.53 3.07 -17.15
CA THR A 95 2.96 1.90 -16.39
C THR A 95 1.99 0.74 -16.49
N GLY A 96 2.54 -0.48 -16.38
CA GLY A 96 1.77 -1.72 -16.33
C GLY A 96 1.84 -2.34 -14.94
N VAL A 97 0.74 -2.89 -14.45
CA VAL A 97 0.68 -3.67 -13.21
C VAL A 97 0.06 -5.02 -13.52
N ASP A 98 0.75 -6.12 -13.22
CA ASP A 98 0.22 -7.47 -13.36
C ASP A 98 0.03 -8.09 -11.96
N ARG A 99 -1.22 -8.44 -11.64
CA ARG A 99 -1.64 -9.11 -10.41
C ARG A 99 -2.12 -10.54 -10.62
N THR A 100 -1.90 -11.10 -11.81
CA THR A 100 -2.36 -12.46 -12.14
C THR A 100 -1.48 -13.52 -11.47
N GLY A 101 -2.09 -14.66 -11.13
CA GLY A 101 -1.37 -15.84 -10.62
C GLY A 101 -0.59 -15.62 -9.32
N GLY A 102 -1.12 -14.82 -8.38
CA GLY A 102 -0.48 -14.58 -7.07
C GLY A 102 0.79 -13.73 -7.11
N ARG A 103 1.06 -13.08 -8.25
CA ARG A 103 2.20 -12.21 -8.46
C ARG A 103 1.75 -10.75 -8.36
N LEU A 104 2.68 -9.87 -8.04
CA LEU A 104 2.54 -8.44 -8.24
C LEU A 104 3.79 -8.02 -9.00
N ALA A 105 3.64 -7.71 -10.28
CA ALA A 105 4.70 -7.17 -11.11
C ALA A 105 4.33 -5.76 -11.57
N ARG A 106 5.33 -4.88 -11.67
CA ARG A 106 5.19 -3.51 -12.14
C ARG A 106 6.16 -3.29 -13.28
N TYR A 107 5.71 -2.60 -14.31
CA TYR A 107 6.43 -2.46 -15.57
C TYR A 107 6.46 -0.99 -15.98
N SER A 108 7.62 -0.54 -16.50
CA SER A 108 7.66 0.63 -17.37
C SER A 108 6.91 0.32 -18.67
N ARG A 109 6.55 1.33 -19.46
CA ARG A 109 5.89 1.15 -20.77
C ARG A 109 6.61 0.12 -21.65
N ALA A 110 7.92 0.27 -21.83
CA ALA A 110 8.71 -0.63 -22.67
C ALA A 110 8.70 -2.07 -22.13
N ALA A 111 8.89 -2.24 -20.81
CA ALA A 111 8.85 -3.55 -20.17
C ALA A 111 7.43 -4.17 -20.21
N TRP A 112 6.38 -3.35 -20.15
CA TRP A 112 5.00 -3.79 -20.22
C TRP A 112 4.69 -4.41 -21.58
N PHE A 113 5.00 -3.70 -22.67
CA PHE A 113 4.82 -4.21 -24.02
C PHE A 113 5.72 -5.43 -24.33
N ALA A 114 6.91 -5.50 -23.74
CA ALA A 114 7.77 -6.67 -23.87
C ALA A 114 7.29 -7.89 -23.07
N ALA A 115 6.69 -7.68 -21.90
CA ALA A 115 6.22 -8.74 -21.01
C ALA A 115 4.87 -9.33 -21.41
N ARG A 116 4.07 -8.60 -22.21
CA ARG A 116 2.81 -9.12 -22.70
C ARG A 116 3.06 -10.39 -23.50
N PRO A 117 2.36 -11.51 -23.20
CA PRO A 117 2.38 -12.65 -24.09
C PRO A 117 2.02 -12.13 -25.49
N ARG A 118 2.83 -12.49 -26.50
CA ARG A 118 2.61 -12.10 -27.89
C ARG A 118 1.12 -12.22 -28.16
N ILE A 119 0.50 -11.10 -28.53
CA ILE A 119 -0.95 -10.95 -28.69
C ILE A 119 -1.45 -12.23 -29.38
N ALA A 120 -2.19 -13.07 -28.64
CA ALA A 120 -2.59 -14.38 -29.15
C ALA A 120 -3.28 -14.19 -30.51
N PRO A 121 -2.98 -15.04 -31.51
CA PRO A 121 -3.44 -14.85 -32.89
C PRO A 121 -4.94 -14.60 -32.96
N ALA A 122 -5.36 -13.79 -33.94
CA ALA A 122 -6.66 -13.15 -34.12
C ALA A 122 -7.93 -14.06 -34.07
N ALA A 123 -7.80 -15.37 -33.87
CA ALA A 123 -8.89 -16.33 -33.87
C ALA A 123 -9.66 -16.44 -32.54
N ALA A 124 -9.22 -15.77 -31.47
CA ALA A 124 -9.91 -15.78 -30.18
C ALA A 124 -10.95 -14.65 -30.11
N ARG A 125 -12.23 -14.99 -29.94
CA ARG A 125 -13.27 -14.00 -29.56
C ARG A 125 -12.89 -13.40 -28.21
N ARG A 126 -12.37 -12.17 -28.23
CA ARG A 126 -12.14 -11.39 -27.01
C ARG A 126 -13.24 -10.36 -26.86
N ALA A 127 -13.76 -10.21 -25.65
CA ALA A 127 -14.85 -9.30 -25.35
C ALA A 127 -14.58 -8.56 -24.04
N VAL A 128 -14.95 -7.27 -24.04
CA VAL A 128 -15.08 -6.45 -22.84
C VAL A 128 -16.41 -6.80 -22.19
N ASP A 129 -16.39 -7.12 -20.90
CA ASP A 129 -17.57 -7.47 -20.12
C ASP A 129 -17.62 -6.63 -18.83
N GLY A 130 -18.82 -6.20 -18.43
CA GLY A 130 -19.04 -5.44 -17.21
C GLY A 130 -18.31 -4.09 -17.13
N LEU A 131 -18.16 -3.36 -18.25
CA LEU A 131 -17.46 -2.07 -18.27
C LEU A 131 -18.11 -1.04 -17.33
N ARG A 132 -17.32 -0.60 -16.34
CA ARG A 132 -17.63 0.52 -15.46
C ARG A 132 -16.64 1.66 -15.72
N VAL A 133 -17.17 2.88 -15.83
CA VAL A 133 -16.38 4.09 -16.04
C VAL A 133 -16.61 5.07 -14.90
N THR A 134 -15.54 5.58 -14.31
CA THR A 134 -15.55 6.78 -13.48
C THR A 134 -14.69 7.85 -14.15
N ALA A 135 -15.16 9.09 -14.18
CA ALA A 135 -14.48 10.16 -14.90
C ALA A 135 -14.55 11.47 -14.12
N GLY A 136 -13.38 12.08 -13.87
CA GLY A 136 -13.24 13.44 -13.40
C GLY A 136 -12.77 14.38 -14.50
N ALA A 137 -12.30 15.55 -14.10
CA ALA A 137 -11.77 16.60 -14.96
C ALA A 137 -10.40 16.25 -15.53
N VAL A 138 -9.55 15.58 -14.75
CA VAL A 138 -8.15 15.31 -15.14
C VAL A 138 -7.88 13.86 -15.51
N ALA A 139 -8.61 12.92 -14.90
CA ALA A 139 -8.42 11.48 -15.10
C ALA A 139 -9.74 10.71 -15.14
N ALA A 140 -9.70 9.54 -15.75
CA ALA A 140 -10.79 8.58 -15.80
C ALA A 140 -10.27 7.16 -15.52
N VAL A 141 -11.12 6.32 -14.94
CA VAL A 141 -10.84 4.92 -14.68
C VAL A 141 -11.90 4.08 -15.38
N ALA A 142 -11.45 3.11 -16.19
CA ALA A 142 -12.28 2.08 -16.77
C ALA A 142 -11.93 0.72 -16.13
N ASP A 143 -12.92 0.02 -15.60
CA ASP A 143 -12.78 -1.28 -14.94
C ASP A 143 -13.70 -2.29 -15.62
N PHE A 144 -13.15 -3.41 -16.12
CA PHE A 144 -13.89 -4.40 -16.89
C PHE A 144 -13.23 -5.78 -16.82
N ALA A 145 -13.99 -6.83 -17.15
CA ALA A 145 -13.43 -8.14 -17.42
C ALA A 145 -13.07 -8.27 -18.90
N TRP A 146 -11.89 -8.81 -19.18
CA TRP A 146 -11.39 -9.14 -20.51
C TRP A 146 -11.31 -10.65 -20.65
N ARG A 147 -12.21 -11.22 -21.46
CA ARG A 147 -12.32 -12.67 -21.64
C ARG A 147 -11.39 -13.14 -22.77
N GLY A 148 -10.40 -13.95 -22.42
CA GLY A 148 -9.59 -14.70 -23.38
C GLY A 148 -10.12 -16.13 -23.61
N PRO A 149 -9.40 -16.97 -24.37
CA PRO A 149 -9.80 -18.35 -24.64
C PRO A 149 -9.80 -19.26 -23.40
N VAL A 150 -8.92 -18.98 -22.44
CA VAL A 150 -8.68 -19.84 -21.27
C VAL A 150 -9.34 -19.23 -20.05
N ASP A 151 -8.96 -17.99 -19.71
CA ASP A 151 -9.44 -17.32 -18.51
C ASP A 151 -9.84 -15.86 -18.80
N ALA A 152 -10.77 -15.36 -17.97
CA ALA A 152 -11.04 -13.93 -17.88
C ALA A 152 -10.01 -13.28 -16.95
N VAL A 153 -9.53 -12.11 -17.35
CA VAL A 153 -8.72 -11.24 -16.48
C VAL A 153 -9.47 -9.95 -16.24
N ARG A 154 -9.41 -9.43 -15.01
CA ARG A 154 -9.85 -8.06 -14.76
C ARG A 154 -8.83 -7.10 -15.35
N VAL A 155 -9.31 -6.11 -16.09
CA VAL A 155 -8.52 -5.01 -16.63
C VAL A 155 -9.00 -3.72 -16.01
N ARG A 156 -8.05 -2.90 -15.58
CA ARG A 156 -8.29 -1.52 -15.19
C ARG A 156 -7.39 -0.60 -16.00
N LEU A 157 -7.99 0.32 -16.73
CA LEU A 157 -7.30 1.39 -17.44
C LEU A 157 -7.48 2.68 -16.66
N VAL A 158 -6.37 3.36 -16.38
CA VAL A 158 -6.37 4.75 -15.91
C VAL A 158 -5.96 5.61 -17.10
N ALA A 159 -6.84 6.52 -17.49
CA ALA A 159 -6.61 7.46 -18.57
C ALA A 159 -6.51 8.88 -18.02
N ALA A 160 -5.67 9.70 -18.63
CA ALA A 160 -5.55 11.13 -18.34
C ALA A 160 -5.66 11.94 -19.65
N ARG A 161 -5.99 13.23 -19.53
CA ARG A 161 -5.98 14.14 -20.69
C ARG A 161 -4.55 14.29 -21.23
N ARG A 162 -4.41 14.24 -22.55
CA ARG A 162 -3.16 14.51 -23.28
C ARG A 162 -3.48 15.29 -24.55
N GLY A 163 -3.18 16.58 -24.56
CA GLY A 163 -3.68 17.49 -25.59
C GLY A 163 -5.21 17.46 -25.64
N ASP A 164 -5.78 17.31 -26.83
CA ASP A 164 -7.23 17.23 -27.04
C ASP A 164 -7.82 15.83 -26.81
N GLY A 165 -6.97 14.83 -26.51
CA GLY A 165 -7.37 13.42 -26.39
C GLY A 165 -7.19 12.83 -24.98
N LEU A 166 -7.45 11.52 -24.90
CA LEU A 166 -7.13 10.69 -23.73
C LEU A 166 -5.96 9.77 -24.05
N ALA A 167 -5.10 9.54 -23.07
CA ALA A 167 -4.05 8.55 -23.13
C ALA A 167 -4.09 7.67 -21.87
N ILE A 168 -3.83 6.37 -22.04
CA ILE A 168 -3.69 5.41 -20.94
C ILE A 168 -2.37 5.71 -20.23
N VAL A 169 -2.45 6.15 -18.98
CA VAL A 169 -1.29 6.39 -18.09
C VAL A 169 -0.97 5.19 -17.22
N ARG A 170 -1.95 4.29 -17.05
CA ARG A 170 -1.74 3.00 -16.40
C ARG A 170 -2.69 1.93 -16.87
N GLU A 171 -2.18 0.72 -16.98
CA GLU A 171 -2.97 -0.48 -17.13
C GLU A 171 -2.67 -1.46 -16.00
N GLU A 172 -3.72 -2.02 -15.40
CA GLU A 172 -3.61 -3.06 -14.38
C GLU A 172 -4.39 -4.32 -14.81
N LEU A 173 -3.72 -5.47 -14.73
CA LEU A 173 -4.30 -6.80 -14.90
C LEU A 173 -4.43 -7.46 -13.54
N GLY A 174 -5.54 -8.16 -13.31
CA GLY A 174 -5.75 -8.94 -12.10
C GLY A 174 -6.70 -10.12 -12.34
N PRO A 175 -6.93 -10.96 -11.32
CA PRO A 175 -7.96 -11.98 -11.40
C PRO A 175 -9.33 -11.34 -11.66
N ALA A 176 -10.14 -11.96 -12.53
CA ALA A 176 -11.50 -11.51 -12.84
C ALA A 176 -12.38 -11.46 -11.57
N ASP A 177 -12.20 -12.44 -10.69
CA ASP A 177 -12.88 -12.52 -9.41
C ASP A 177 -11.99 -11.95 -8.31
N VAL A 178 -12.32 -10.75 -7.85
CA VAL A 178 -11.74 -10.17 -6.62
C VAL A 178 -12.77 -10.21 -5.47
N ALA A 179 -13.77 -11.08 -5.58
CA ALA A 179 -14.54 -11.49 -4.41
C ALA A 179 -13.57 -12.29 -3.51
N GLY A 180 -12.84 -11.58 -2.66
CA GLY A 180 -11.66 -12.09 -1.97
C GLY A 180 -11.92 -13.43 -1.30
N ASP A 181 -11.24 -14.48 -1.75
CA ASP A 181 -11.12 -15.83 -1.17
C ASP A 181 -12.34 -16.44 -0.42
N GLY A 182 -13.55 -15.98 -0.69
CA GLY A 182 -14.81 -16.42 -0.07
C GLY A 182 -15.02 -16.05 1.41
N ALA A 183 -14.08 -15.36 2.07
CA ALA A 183 -14.27 -14.96 3.46
C ALA A 183 -15.13 -13.69 3.52
N ALA A 184 -16.28 -13.77 4.19
CA ALA A 184 -17.10 -12.59 4.43
C ALA A 184 -16.29 -11.54 5.22
N PRO A 185 -16.37 -10.25 4.84
CA PRO A 185 -15.89 -9.16 5.68
C PRO A 185 -16.31 -9.32 7.14
N VAL A 186 -15.41 -8.98 8.06
CA VAL A 186 -15.80 -8.89 9.48
C VAL A 186 -16.80 -7.74 9.62
N PRO A 187 -17.94 -7.94 10.28
CA PRO A 187 -18.90 -6.87 10.56
C PRO A 187 -18.21 -5.68 11.23
N ALA A 188 -18.54 -4.46 10.81
CA ALA A 188 -17.88 -3.24 11.28
C ALA A 188 -18.01 -3.03 12.81
N ASP A 189 -19.09 -3.51 13.41
CA ASP A 189 -19.29 -3.44 14.86
C ASP A 189 -18.32 -4.34 15.63
N VAL A 190 -17.91 -5.46 15.00
CA VAL A 190 -16.88 -6.37 15.51
C VAL A 190 -15.48 -5.85 15.20
N PHE A 191 -15.23 -5.35 14.00
CA PHE A 191 -13.94 -4.80 13.58
C PHE A 191 -14.10 -3.75 12.48
N SER A 192 -13.49 -2.59 12.69
CA SER A 192 -13.34 -1.55 11.68
C SER A 192 -11.89 -1.13 11.54
N PHE A 193 -11.43 -0.89 10.31
CA PHE A 193 -10.16 -0.20 10.09
C PHE A 193 -10.25 1.25 10.56
N VAL A 194 -9.15 1.80 11.08
CA VAL A 194 -9.00 3.23 11.30
C VAL A 194 -8.03 3.79 10.26
N VAL A 195 -8.46 4.80 9.53
CA VAL A 195 -7.61 5.57 8.61
C VAL A 195 -7.39 6.95 9.19
N THR A 196 -6.17 7.46 9.13
CA THR A 196 -5.83 8.79 9.64
C THR A 196 -5.43 9.68 8.48
N ASP A 197 -6.07 10.85 8.37
CA ASP A 197 -5.71 11.89 7.39
C ASP A 197 -5.82 13.26 8.01
N GLY A 198 -4.85 14.14 7.72
CA GLY A 198 -4.79 15.46 8.33
C GLY A 198 -4.73 15.41 9.87
N GLY A 199 -4.21 14.31 10.44
CA GLY A 199 -4.20 14.07 11.90
C GLY A 199 -5.53 13.58 12.48
N VAL A 200 -6.60 13.51 11.68
CA VAL A 200 -7.93 13.10 12.12
C VAL A 200 -8.13 11.59 11.87
N PRO A 201 -8.46 10.80 12.90
CA PRO A 201 -8.81 9.40 12.73
C PRO A 201 -10.26 9.23 12.25
N TYR A 202 -10.45 8.34 11.29
CA TYR A 202 -11.74 7.95 10.72
C TYR A 202 -11.90 6.43 10.85
N VAL A 203 -12.99 6.00 11.50
CA VAL A 203 -13.39 4.59 11.60
C VAL A 203 -14.13 4.21 10.32
N VAL A 204 -13.66 3.18 9.62
CA VAL A 204 -14.28 2.71 8.38
C VAL A 204 -15.46 1.80 8.71
N VAL A 205 -16.67 2.30 8.42
CA VAL A 205 -17.96 1.66 8.73
C VAL A 205 -18.43 0.79 7.56
N ASP A 206 -18.27 1.26 6.33
CA ASP A 206 -18.55 0.51 5.11
C ASP A 206 -17.47 0.80 4.06
N ARG A 207 -17.01 -0.22 3.34
CA ARG A 207 -15.90 -0.09 2.37
C ARG A 207 -16.35 -0.01 0.91
N THR A 208 -17.65 -0.07 0.69
CA THR A 208 -18.31 -0.13 -0.61
C THR A 208 -19.41 0.92 -0.71
N ALA A 209 -19.27 2.03 0.04
CA ALA A 209 -20.27 3.07 0.12
C ALA A 209 -20.61 3.62 -1.28
N PRO A 210 -21.86 3.51 -1.73
CA PRO A 210 -22.33 4.17 -2.94
C PRO A 210 -22.07 5.68 -2.90
N ARG A 211 -21.74 6.26 -4.05
CA ARG A 211 -21.43 7.70 -4.16
C ARG A 211 -22.65 8.58 -3.85
N ASP A 212 -23.85 8.10 -4.13
CA ASP A 212 -25.11 8.80 -3.86
C ASP A 212 -25.44 8.88 -2.35
N TRP A 213 -24.67 8.21 -1.49
CA TRP A 213 -24.69 8.46 -0.04
C TRP A 213 -24.00 9.77 0.35
N ALA A 214 -23.25 10.43 -0.54
CA ALA A 214 -22.62 11.71 -0.25
C ALA A 214 -23.62 12.88 -0.35
N ALA A 215 -23.46 13.88 0.52
CA ALA A 215 -24.25 15.10 0.62
C ALA A 215 -23.35 16.33 0.67
N GLY A 216 -23.84 17.44 0.10
CA GLY A 216 -23.18 18.74 0.16
C GLY A 216 -21.89 18.82 -0.66
N PRO A 217 -21.22 19.98 -0.63
CA PRO A 217 -19.93 20.16 -1.28
C PRO A 217 -18.85 19.33 -0.57
N PRO A 218 -17.97 18.63 -1.30
CA PRO A 218 -16.88 17.90 -0.69
C PRO A 218 -15.77 18.83 -0.19
N VAL A 219 -15.07 18.40 0.85
CA VAL A 219 -13.90 19.08 1.43
C VAL A 219 -12.64 18.29 1.10
N LEU A 220 -11.59 18.98 0.68
CA LEU A 220 -10.29 18.36 0.45
C LEU A 220 -9.67 17.95 1.79
N VAL A 221 -9.29 16.69 1.93
CA VAL A 221 -8.62 16.18 3.14
C VAL A 221 -7.12 16.09 2.92
N SER A 222 -6.70 15.56 1.77
CA SER A 222 -5.29 15.44 1.40
C SER A 222 -5.14 15.34 -0.12
N ARG A 223 -4.02 15.82 -0.66
CA ARG A 223 -3.69 15.69 -2.10
C ARG A 223 -2.87 14.42 -2.39
N ALA A 224 -2.02 14.00 -1.45
CA ALA A 224 -1.17 12.81 -1.57
C ALA A 224 -1.15 12.00 -0.25
N PRO A 225 -1.84 10.84 -0.17
CA PRO A 225 -2.80 10.34 -1.15
C PRO A 225 -3.99 11.30 -1.34
N ALA A 226 -4.67 11.23 -2.47
CA ALA A 226 -5.80 12.09 -2.78
C ALA A 226 -7.04 11.63 -2.00
N ARG A 227 -7.59 12.50 -1.16
CA ARG A 227 -8.79 12.23 -0.37
C ARG A 227 -9.70 13.44 -0.26
N ALA A 228 -10.98 13.19 -0.39
CA ALA A 228 -12.04 14.18 -0.20
C ALA A 228 -13.16 13.59 0.66
N LEU A 229 -13.74 14.44 1.51
CA LEU A 229 -14.77 14.06 2.46
C LEU A 229 -16.08 14.76 2.10
N SER A 230 -17.19 14.02 2.07
CA SER A 230 -18.54 14.58 1.97
C SER A 230 -19.35 14.14 3.18
N ALA A 231 -20.30 14.96 3.64
CA ALA A 231 -21.25 14.50 4.66
C ALA A 231 -22.06 13.31 4.12
N ALA A 232 -22.46 12.36 4.96
CA ALA A 232 -23.34 11.28 4.54
C ALA A 232 -24.81 11.72 4.56
N ARG A 233 -25.57 11.33 3.54
CA ARG A 233 -27.04 11.42 3.46
C ARG A 233 -27.67 10.38 4.35
N LEU A 234 -27.98 10.75 5.60
CA LEU A 234 -28.48 9.79 6.61
C LEU A 234 -29.78 9.09 6.18
N ASP A 235 -30.62 9.77 5.40
CA ASP A 235 -31.86 9.23 4.80
C ASP A 235 -31.58 8.11 3.79
N ALA A 236 -30.46 8.17 3.06
CA ALA A 236 -30.05 7.18 2.08
C ALA A 236 -29.33 5.96 2.70
N LEU A 237 -28.87 6.07 3.96
CA LEU A 237 -28.16 4.97 4.62
C LEU A 237 -29.12 3.86 5.08
N PRO A 238 -28.74 2.57 4.89
CA PRO A 238 -29.38 1.45 5.57
C PRO A 238 -29.43 1.64 7.10
N ALA A 239 -30.50 1.16 7.74
CA ALA A 239 -30.72 1.35 9.17
C ALA A 239 -29.53 0.90 10.06
N PRO A 240 -28.87 -0.25 9.82
CA PRO A 240 -27.70 -0.65 10.61
C PRO A 240 -26.54 0.35 10.52
N LEU A 241 -26.31 0.96 9.35
CA LEU A 241 -25.25 1.95 9.16
C LEU A 241 -25.61 3.30 9.76
N ARG A 242 -26.88 3.72 9.64
CA ARG A 242 -27.38 4.95 10.27
C ARG A 242 -27.25 4.90 11.80
N ALA A 243 -27.45 3.73 12.39
CA ALA A 243 -27.32 3.50 13.82
C ALA A 243 -25.89 3.66 14.36
N TRP A 244 -24.88 3.84 13.50
CA TRP A 244 -23.53 4.19 13.94
C TRP A 244 -23.41 5.58 14.55
N ARG A 245 -24.30 6.51 14.19
CA ARG A 245 -24.28 7.85 14.76
C ARG A 245 -24.54 7.78 16.28
N GLY A 246 -23.62 8.35 17.06
CA GLY A 246 -23.69 8.33 18.52
C GLY A 246 -23.21 7.02 19.17
N LYS A 247 -22.82 5.98 18.41
CA LYS A 247 -22.24 4.77 19.00
C LYS A 247 -20.94 5.08 19.74
N ALA A 248 -20.73 4.37 20.84
CA ALA A 248 -19.45 4.36 21.50
C ALA A 248 -18.45 3.58 20.65
N VAL A 249 -17.22 4.08 20.55
CA VAL A 249 -16.14 3.41 19.81
C VAL A 249 -14.89 3.33 20.66
N ALA A 250 -14.24 2.17 20.63
CA ALA A 250 -12.91 1.96 21.16
C ALA A 250 -11.92 1.83 20.01
N LEU A 251 -10.91 2.69 20.00
CA LEU A 251 -9.87 2.78 18.98
C LEU A 251 -8.55 2.25 19.55
N PHE A 252 -7.95 1.31 18.84
CA PHE A 252 -6.81 0.54 19.32
C PHE A 252 -5.55 0.91 18.54
N ARG A 253 -4.52 1.32 19.27
CA ARG A 253 -3.14 1.49 18.79
C ARG A 253 -2.43 0.14 18.76
N PRO A 254 -1.22 0.02 18.15
CA PRO A 254 -0.44 -1.21 18.24
C PRO A 254 -0.19 -1.68 19.69
N ALA A 255 -0.10 -0.73 20.63
CA ALA A 255 0.11 -0.96 22.05
C ALA A 255 -0.62 0.10 22.89
N GLY A 256 -0.81 -0.20 24.18
CA GLY A 256 -1.43 0.69 25.17
C GLY A 256 -2.93 0.48 25.33
N ALA A 257 -3.53 1.29 26.23
CA ALA A 257 -4.97 1.27 26.46
C ALA A 257 -5.74 1.81 25.24
N PRO A 258 -6.96 1.31 24.97
CA PRO A 258 -7.79 1.85 23.91
C PRO A 258 -8.15 3.31 24.17
N CYS A 259 -8.13 4.11 23.12
CA CYS A 259 -8.75 5.43 23.12
C CYS A 259 -10.26 5.25 22.93
N THR A 260 -11.09 5.93 23.70
CA THR A 260 -12.55 5.80 23.60
C THR A 260 -13.20 7.11 23.18
N GLY A 261 -14.32 7.02 22.48
CA GLY A 261 -15.06 8.17 21.99
C GLY A 261 -16.46 7.79 21.54
N HIS A 262 -17.15 8.77 20.94
CA HIS A 262 -18.43 8.55 20.29
C HIS A 262 -18.35 9.01 18.84
N VAL A 263 -19.14 8.39 17.97
CA VAL A 263 -19.30 8.81 16.58
C VAL A 263 -20.14 10.09 16.52
N ASP A 264 -19.53 11.19 16.11
CA ASP A 264 -20.18 12.51 15.99
C ASP A 264 -21.00 12.65 14.70
N GLY A 265 -20.52 12.05 13.61
CA GLY A 265 -21.10 12.13 12.28
C GLY A 265 -20.58 11.03 11.35
N LEU A 266 -21.32 10.85 10.27
CA LEU A 266 -20.99 9.91 9.20
C LEU A 266 -20.68 10.68 7.92
N TYR A 267 -19.67 10.20 7.21
CA TYR A 267 -19.11 10.85 6.03
C TYR A 267 -18.80 9.82 4.94
N VAL A 268 -18.82 10.26 3.69
CA VAL A 268 -18.27 9.49 2.57
C VAL A 268 -16.86 9.99 2.30
N LEU A 269 -15.86 9.16 2.60
CA LEU A 269 -14.46 9.40 2.27
C LEU A 269 -14.15 8.79 0.91
N SER A 270 -13.83 9.63 -0.06
CA SER A 270 -13.44 9.23 -1.41
C SER A 270 -11.92 9.34 -1.53
N GLY A 271 -11.24 8.35 -2.11
CA GLY A 271 -9.79 8.47 -2.26
C GLY A 271 -9.09 7.46 -3.15
N PHE A 272 -7.85 7.82 -3.52
CA PHE A 272 -6.91 7.04 -4.33
C PHE A 272 -5.49 7.65 -4.27
N GLU A 273 -4.47 6.95 -4.76
CA GLU A 273 -3.17 7.60 -5.04
C GLU A 273 -3.21 8.15 -6.48
N PRO A 274 -3.20 9.47 -6.71
CA PRO A 274 -3.42 10.08 -8.03
C PRO A 274 -2.20 9.94 -8.94
N PRO A 275 -2.36 9.74 -10.26
CA PRO A 275 -1.22 9.77 -11.19
C PRO A 275 -0.57 11.16 -11.20
N ALA A 276 0.73 11.24 -11.52
CA ALA A 276 1.49 12.50 -11.52
C ALA A 276 0.84 13.59 -12.40
N GLU A 277 0.20 13.23 -13.51
CA GLU A 277 -0.52 14.20 -14.36
C GLU A 277 -1.70 14.85 -13.63
N ALA A 278 -2.41 14.10 -12.78
CA ALA A 278 -3.49 14.64 -11.96
C ALA A 278 -2.92 15.56 -10.87
N GLU A 279 -1.82 15.17 -10.21
CA GLU A 279 -1.15 16.01 -9.21
C GLU A 279 -0.68 17.34 -9.81
N ASN A 280 -0.05 17.30 -10.99
CA ASN A 280 0.40 18.48 -11.72
C ASN A 280 -0.78 19.38 -12.09
N ALA A 281 -1.87 18.82 -12.61
CA ALA A 281 -3.06 19.60 -12.95
C ALA A 281 -3.67 20.26 -11.70
N TRP A 282 -3.79 19.51 -10.60
CA TRP A 282 -4.34 20.01 -9.34
C TRP A 282 -3.49 21.09 -8.70
N SER A 283 -2.17 21.14 -8.94
CA SER A 283 -1.27 22.16 -8.36
C SER A 283 -1.70 23.61 -8.65
N THR A 284 -2.51 23.82 -9.68
CA THR A 284 -3.05 25.12 -10.09
C THR A 284 -4.55 25.29 -9.80
N MET A 285 -5.18 24.27 -9.23
CA MET A 285 -6.61 24.26 -8.90
C MET A 285 -6.85 24.57 -7.42
N GLU A 286 -7.95 25.26 -7.17
CA GLU A 286 -8.50 25.47 -5.83
C GLU A 286 -8.88 24.16 -5.15
N ASP A 287 -8.76 24.11 -3.83
CA ASP A 287 -9.01 22.89 -3.04
C ASP A 287 -10.43 22.35 -3.22
N ALA A 288 -11.43 23.22 -3.33
CA ALA A 288 -12.81 22.80 -3.60
C ALA A 288 -12.96 22.11 -4.96
N ALA A 289 -12.24 22.58 -5.98
CA ALA A 289 -12.25 21.97 -7.30
C ALA A 289 -11.52 20.62 -7.30
N VAL A 290 -10.39 20.51 -6.59
CA VAL A 290 -9.66 19.25 -6.38
C VAL A 290 -10.53 18.24 -5.63
N ALA A 291 -11.21 18.66 -4.55
CA ALA A 291 -12.10 17.79 -3.79
C ALA A 291 -13.25 17.24 -4.64
N ALA A 292 -13.90 18.10 -5.43
CA ALA A 292 -14.95 17.68 -6.36
C ALA A 292 -14.43 16.71 -7.42
N ASP A 293 -13.18 16.89 -7.86
CA ASP A 293 -12.53 16.00 -8.81
C ASP A 293 -12.20 14.63 -8.25
N ILE A 294 -11.71 14.59 -7.01
CA ILE A 294 -11.46 13.35 -6.27
C ILE A 294 -12.77 12.57 -6.11
N VAL A 295 -13.85 13.21 -5.66
CA VAL A 295 -15.15 12.53 -5.50
C VAL A 295 -15.70 11.97 -6.82
N ARG A 296 -15.42 12.60 -7.96
CA ARG A 296 -15.84 12.09 -9.28
C ARG A 296 -15.01 10.90 -9.76
N THR A 297 -13.71 10.93 -9.51
CA THR A 297 -12.75 10.00 -10.11
C THR A 297 -12.47 8.79 -9.24
N ALA A 298 -12.57 8.96 -7.92
CA ALA A 298 -12.15 7.95 -6.95
C ALA A 298 -12.84 6.61 -7.23
N PRO A 299 -12.07 5.52 -7.43
CA PRO A 299 -12.62 4.18 -7.57
C PRO A 299 -13.09 3.57 -6.23
N VAL A 300 -12.84 4.27 -5.12
CA VAL A 300 -13.14 3.81 -3.76
C VAL A 300 -13.80 4.93 -2.98
N HIS A 301 -14.91 4.57 -2.36
CA HIS A 301 -15.69 5.38 -1.44
C HIS A 301 -15.96 4.55 -0.19
N TRP A 302 -15.64 5.10 0.96
CA TRP A 302 -15.88 4.48 2.26
C TRP A 302 -16.88 5.31 3.05
N LEU A 303 -17.83 4.65 3.71
CA LEU A 303 -18.59 5.29 4.77
C LEU A 303 -17.68 5.28 6.00
N VAL A 304 -17.40 6.45 6.54
CA VAL A 304 -16.53 6.60 7.70
C VAL A 304 -17.23 7.39 8.81
N ALA A 305 -16.87 7.09 10.04
CA ALA A 305 -17.20 7.85 11.22
C ALA A 305 -15.96 8.63 11.67
N ARG A 306 -16.08 9.94 11.92
CA ARG A 306 -14.98 10.71 12.52
C ARG A 306 -14.85 10.30 13.99
N ALA A 307 -13.61 10.12 14.44
CA ALA A 307 -13.28 9.82 15.82
C ALA A 307 -12.51 10.98 16.47
N PRO A 308 -12.41 11.03 17.81
CA PRO A 308 -11.67 12.09 18.49
C PRO A 308 -10.22 12.15 18.05
N GLU A 309 -9.67 13.35 17.85
CA GLU A 309 -8.29 13.58 17.42
C GLU A 309 -7.26 13.01 18.43
N ALA A 310 -7.62 12.96 19.71
CA ALA A 310 -6.83 12.30 20.75
C ALA A 310 -6.60 10.79 20.49
N CYS A 311 -7.38 10.18 19.58
CA CYS A 311 -7.23 8.80 19.14
C CYS A 311 -6.34 8.64 17.90
N ALA A 312 -5.63 9.70 17.46
CA ALA A 312 -4.67 9.60 16.36
C ALA A 312 -3.64 8.47 16.61
N GLY A 313 -3.26 7.80 15.52
CA GLY A 313 -2.37 6.62 15.53
C GLY A 313 -3.07 5.29 15.85
N ALA A 314 -4.39 5.29 16.07
CA ALA A 314 -5.15 4.05 16.11
C ALA A 314 -5.14 3.36 14.75
N LEU A 315 -5.15 2.03 14.77
CA LEU A 315 -5.10 1.16 13.58
C LEU A 315 -6.45 0.57 13.23
N TRP A 316 -7.26 0.30 14.24
CA TRP A 316 -8.55 -0.34 14.13
C TRP A 316 -9.44 0.07 15.30
N ALA A 317 -10.73 -0.21 15.18
CA ALA A 317 -11.74 0.14 16.15
C ALA A 317 -12.78 -0.97 16.32
N ARG A 318 -13.52 -0.89 17.43
CA ARG A 318 -14.75 -1.66 17.67
C ARG A 318 -15.85 -0.74 18.17
N ALA A 319 -17.08 -1.06 17.82
CA ALA A 319 -18.24 -0.38 18.36
C ALA A 319 -18.68 -1.04 19.67
N ASP A 320 -19.12 -0.22 20.63
CA ASP A 320 -19.79 -0.62 21.87
C ASP A 320 -19.00 -1.60 22.79
N ASP A 321 -17.72 -1.86 22.51
CA ASP A 321 -16.85 -2.73 23.33
C ASP A 321 -15.48 -2.11 23.60
N LYS A 322 -15.27 -1.70 24.85
CA LYS A 322 -14.00 -1.16 25.35
C LYS A 322 -13.11 -2.20 26.05
N ASN A 323 -13.60 -3.42 26.25
CA ASN A 323 -12.97 -4.42 27.12
C ASN A 323 -12.08 -5.41 26.34
N LEU A 324 -11.91 -5.22 25.04
CA LEU A 324 -10.97 -6.03 24.28
C LEU A 324 -9.54 -5.61 24.61
N ILE A 325 -8.73 -6.58 25.01
CA ILE A 325 -7.29 -6.38 25.26
C ILE A 325 -6.56 -7.11 24.14
N PRO A 326 -5.63 -6.45 23.41
CA PRO A 326 -4.76 -7.13 22.45
C PRO A 326 -4.19 -8.40 23.05
N ARG A 327 -4.21 -9.47 22.27
CA ARG A 327 -3.89 -10.81 22.77
C ARG A 327 -2.37 -10.97 22.90
N ALA A 328 -1.64 -10.51 21.91
CA ALA A 328 -0.18 -10.55 21.91
C ALA A 328 0.42 -9.14 21.88
N VAL A 329 1.49 -8.96 22.67
CA VAL A 329 2.27 -7.74 22.72
C VAL A 329 3.38 -7.84 21.70
N ARG A 330 3.49 -6.81 20.84
CA ARG A 330 4.62 -6.67 19.94
C ARG A 330 5.88 -6.38 20.76
N LEU A 331 6.92 -7.17 20.56
CA LEU A 331 8.23 -6.94 21.17
C LEU A 331 9.00 -5.85 20.40
N PRO A 332 9.82 -5.05 21.11
CA PRO A 332 10.87 -4.23 20.50
C PRO A 332 11.77 -5.04 19.55
N GLU A 333 12.28 -4.38 18.52
CA GLU A 333 13.23 -4.99 17.59
C GLU A 333 14.52 -5.38 18.32
N GLY A 334 15.01 -6.59 18.06
CA GLY A 334 16.24 -7.10 18.68
C GLY A 334 16.07 -7.69 20.08
N ASP A 335 14.87 -7.70 20.66
CA ASP A 335 14.60 -8.37 21.94
C ASP A 335 14.64 -9.90 21.82
N ARG A 336 14.35 -10.44 20.64
CA ARG A 336 14.35 -11.89 20.33
C ARG A 336 15.12 -12.19 19.03
N PRO A 337 16.43 -11.89 18.98
CA PRO A 337 17.22 -12.01 17.76
C PRO A 337 17.36 -13.47 17.30
N ASP A 338 17.25 -14.43 18.22
CA ASP A 338 17.20 -15.86 17.95
C ASP A 338 15.95 -16.24 17.13
N VAL A 339 14.78 -15.72 17.52
CA VAL A 339 13.51 -15.94 16.84
C VAL A 339 13.48 -15.21 15.50
N GLU A 340 13.99 -13.98 15.44
CA GLU A 340 14.05 -13.19 14.21
C GLU A 340 14.90 -13.87 13.13
N ALA A 341 16.08 -14.37 13.51
CA ALA A 341 16.95 -15.12 12.62
C ALA A 341 16.30 -16.44 12.16
N ALA A 342 15.70 -17.20 13.09
CA ALA A 342 15.01 -18.43 12.76
C ALA A 342 13.82 -18.19 11.83
N ALA A 343 13.04 -17.12 12.05
CA ALA A 343 11.89 -16.77 11.23
C ALA A 343 12.30 -16.40 9.81
N THR A 344 13.37 -15.63 9.65
CA THR A 344 13.97 -15.33 8.34
C THR A 344 14.42 -16.60 7.61
N GLU A 345 15.06 -17.54 8.33
CA GLU A 345 15.47 -18.82 7.74
C GLU A 345 14.27 -19.66 7.27
N HIS A 346 13.23 -19.79 8.10
CA HIS A 346 12.01 -20.53 7.77
C HIS A 346 11.25 -19.87 6.62
N PHE A 347 11.19 -18.54 6.58
CA PHE A 347 10.60 -17.76 5.50
C PHE A 347 11.25 -18.06 4.15
N ARG A 348 12.58 -18.12 4.08
CA ARG A 348 13.32 -18.46 2.86
C ARG A 348 13.09 -19.90 2.38
N LYS A 349 12.59 -20.79 3.24
CA LYS A 349 12.25 -22.18 2.90
C LYS A 349 10.84 -22.31 2.30
N LEU A 350 9.98 -21.31 2.43
CA LEU A 350 8.62 -21.35 1.89
C LEU A 350 8.62 -21.57 0.38
N ALA A 351 7.65 -22.34 -0.12
CA ALA A 351 7.51 -22.61 -1.55
C ALA A 351 7.26 -21.32 -2.34
N GLY A 352 6.45 -20.41 -1.80
CA GLY A 352 6.15 -19.10 -2.36
C GLY A 352 7.37 -18.17 -2.44
N TYR A 353 8.27 -18.24 -1.44
CA TYR A 353 9.55 -17.55 -1.46
C TYR A 353 10.45 -18.10 -2.57
N ARG A 354 10.61 -19.42 -2.64
CA ARG A 354 11.47 -20.07 -3.65
C ARG A 354 10.99 -19.80 -5.07
N ALA A 355 9.67 -19.76 -5.29
CA ALA A 355 9.10 -19.40 -6.58
C ALA A 355 9.47 -17.97 -7.00
N ARG A 356 9.35 -17.01 -6.07
CA ARG A 356 9.78 -15.62 -6.27
C ARG A 356 11.29 -15.51 -6.51
N GLN A 357 12.11 -16.20 -5.73
CA GLN A 357 13.56 -16.25 -5.94
C GLN A 357 13.95 -16.78 -7.32
N ARG A 358 13.26 -17.81 -7.84
CA ARG A 358 13.50 -18.32 -9.20
C ARG A 358 13.14 -17.29 -10.27
N ALA A 359 12.03 -16.56 -10.08
CA ALA A 359 11.66 -15.47 -10.98
C ALA A 359 12.70 -14.33 -10.95
N TYR A 360 13.15 -13.95 -9.75
CA TYR A 360 14.20 -12.94 -9.55
C TYR A 360 15.52 -13.32 -10.26
N ARG A 361 15.93 -14.59 -10.15
CA ARG A 361 17.12 -15.11 -10.84
C ARG A 361 17.00 -15.12 -12.35
N ARG A 362 15.82 -15.45 -12.88
CA ARG A 362 15.56 -15.39 -14.33
C ARG A 362 15.65 -13.96 -14.87
N ALA A 363 15.42 -12.95 -14.04
CA ALA A 363 15.68 -11.55 -14.36
C ALA A 363 17.16 -11.14 -14.22
N GLY A 364 18.10 -12.10 -14.16
CA GLY A 364 19.55 -11.85 -14.16
C GLY A 364 20.15 -11.53 -12.78
N ARG A 365 19.37 -11.58 -11.69
CA ARG A 365 19.82 -11.22 -10.34
C ARG A 365 20.32 -12.44 -9.56
N ARG A 366 21.50 -12.37 -8.94
CA ARG A 366 22.14 -13.53 -8.29
C ARG A 366 21.89 -13.64 -6.77
N HIS A 367 21.64 -12.53 -6.10
CA HIS A 367 21.46 -12.47 -4.64
C HIS A 367 20.03 -12.87 -4.20
N PRO A 368 19.80 -13.09 -2.89
CA PRO A 368 18.46 -13.25 -2.36
C PRO A 368 17.57 -12.05 -2.70
N TRP A 369 16.34 -12.30 -3.15
CA TRP A 369 15.45 -11.21 -3.59
C TRP A 369 14.96 -10.32 -2.44
N ASP A 370 14.95 -10.86 -1.22
CA ASP A 370 14.65 -10.13 0.01
C ASP A 370 15.79 -9.18 0.43
N ALA A 371 17.04 -9.45 0.02
CA ALA A 371 18.17 -8.56 0.29
C ALA A 371 18.09 -7.25 -0.52
N ALA A 372 17.45 -7.26 -1.69
CA ALA A 372 17.19 -6.04 -2.47
C ALA A 372 16.22 -5.06 -1.75
N ALA A 373 15.57 -5.51 -0.68
CA ALA A 373 14.67 -4.70 0.15
C ALA A 373 15.35 -4.07 1.38
N GLY A 374 16.67 -4.23 1.53
CA GLY A 374 17.33 -4.03 2.83
C GLY A 374 17.13 -5.19 3.80
N GLY A 375 16.54 -6.30 3.34
CA GLY A 375 16.23 -7.48 4.15
C GLY A 375 14.74 -7.62 4.50
N PRO A 376 14.34 -8.75 5.09
CA PRO A 376 13.01 -8.93 5.64
C PRO A 376 12.79 -8.09 6.90
N LEU A 377 11.62 -7.47 7.01
CA LEU A 377 11.14 -6.93 8.28
C LEU A 377 10.56 -8.09 9.10
N VAL A 378 11.08 -8.29 10.31
CA VAL A 378 10.58 -9.29 11.24
C VAL A 378 9.94 -8.59 12.44
N VAL A 379 8.73 -9.02 12.81
CA VAL A 379 8.04 -8.54 14.00
C VAL A 379 7.73 -9.73 14.89
N VAL A 380 8.17 -9.68 16.14
CA VAL A 380 7.92 -10.73 17.13
C VAL A 380 6.79 -10.29 18.06
N PHE A 381 5.90 -11.22 18.38
CA PHE A 381 4.79 -11.03 19.30
C PHE A 381 4.85 -12.08 20.40
N ASP A 382 4.64 -11.69 21.65
CA ASP A 382 4.43 -12.61 22.77
C ASP A 382 2.99 -12.51 23.26
N ASP A 383 2.31 -13.65 23.34
CA ASP A 383 1.00 -13.80 23.98
C ASP A 383 1.24 -14.28 25.44
N PRO A 384 1.22 -13.37 26.42
CA PRO A 384 1.49 -13.72 27.81
C PRO A 384 0.38 -14.55 28.44
N LYS A 385 -0.83 -14.57 27.86
CA LYS A 385 -1.95 -15.33 28.43
C LYS A 385 -1.79 -16.83 28.23
N VAL A 386 -1.22 -17.23 27.10
CA VAL A 386 -1.03 -18.66 26.75
C VAL A 386 0.45 -19.04 26.56
N GLY A 387 1.38 -18.13 26.80
CA GLY A 387 2.82 -18.38 26.71
C GLY A 387 3.29 -18.76 25.31
N ARG A 388 2.71 -18.14 24.26
CA ARG A 388 3.08 -18.40 22.86
C ARG A 388 3.83 -17.21 22.26
N THR A 389 4.89 -17.50 21.52
CA THR A 389 5.62 -16.51 20.72
C THR A 389 5.29 -16.71 19.24
N PHE A 390 5.02 -15.60 18.55
CA PHE A 390 4.79 -15.56 17.11
C PHE A 390 5.82 -14.66 16.43
N ALA A 391 6.17 -14.96 15.20
CA ALA A 391 7.03 -14.13 14.37
C ALA A 391 6.37 -13.91 13.01
N ALA A 392 6.17 -12.64 12.65
CA ALA A 392 5.73 -12.25 11.32
C ALA A 392 6.93 -11.79 10.50
N VAL A 393 7.10 -12.33 9.30
CA VAL A 393 8.15 -11.92 8.36
C VAL A 393 7.49 -11.26 7.17
N THR A 394 7.90 -10.04 6.82
CA THR A 394 7.37 -9.27 5.70
C THR A 394 8.50 -8.83 4.78
N VAL A 395 8.36 -9.10 3.49
CA VAL A 395 9.32 -8.64 2.47
C VAL A 395 8.58 -7.86 1.39
N ARG A 396 9.05 -6.62 1.17
CA ARG A 396 8.59 -5.70 0.13
C ARG A 396 9.82 -5.02 -0.50
N PRO A 397 10.56 -5.68 -1.41
CA PRO A 397 11.60 -5.03 -2.21
C PRO A 397 11.10 -3.71 -2.77
N GLY A 398 12.02 -2.75 -2.82
CA GLY A 398 11.76 -1.38 -3.21
C GLY A 398 10.94 -1.27 -4.50
N ARG A 399 10.34 -0.09 -4.66
CA ARG A 399 9.51 0.29 -5.80
C ARG A 399 10.38 0.55 -7.06
N GLU A 400 11.33 -0.34 -7.37
CA GLU A 400 12.17 -0.20 -8.56
C GLU A 400 11.33 -0.36 -9.82
N CYS A 401 11.54 0.53 -10.77
CA CYS A 401 10.73 0.68 -11.95
C CYS A 401 11.36 -0.02 -13.14
N GLY A 402 10.58 -0.85 -13.83
CA GLY A 402 11.09 -1.74 -14.88
C GLY A 402 11.88 -2.94 -14.35
N GLY A 403 11.91 -3.16 -13.03
CA GLY A 403 12.57 -4.29 -12.38
C GLY A 403 11.60 -5.40 -11.96
N TRP A 404 12.17 -6.54 -11.58
CA TRP A 404 11.41 -7.57 -10.87
C TRP A 404 10.92 -7.01 -9.53
N THR A 405 9.64 -7.19 -9.23
CA THR A 405 9.07 -6.89 -7.91
C THR A 405 8.52 -8.16 -7.29
N GLY A 406 8.56 -8.21 -5.96
CA GLY A 406 8.02 -9.31 -5.18
C GLY A 406 7.42 -8.75 -3.92
N SER A 407 6.41 -9.45 -3.40
CA SER A 407 5.99 -9.21 -2.02
C SER A 407 5.53 -10.54 -1.44
N LEU A 408 5.86 -10.74 -0.18
CA LEU A 408 5.46 -11.93 0.58
C LEU A 408 5.43 -11.55 2.06
N TRP A 409 4.45 -12.05 2.80
CA TRP A 409 4.48 -12.07 4.26
C TRP A 409 4.28 -13.51 4.73
N ALA A 410 4.60 -13.81 5.98
CA ALA A 410 4.24 -15.08 6.61
C ALA A 410 4.16 -14.89 8.12
N LEU A 411 3.31 -15.69 8.76
CA LEU A 411 3.25 -15.80 10.22
C LEU A 411 3.80 -17.15 10.66
N PHE A 412 4.58 -17.17 11.72
CA PHE A 412 5.13 -18.36 12.33
C PHE A 412 4.80 -18.40 13.82
N GLN A 413 4.66 -19.60 14.37
CA GLN A 413 4.61 -19.85 15.81
C GLN A 413 5.87 -20.56 16.27
N LEU A 414 6.45 -20.10 17.38
CA LEU A 414 7.51 -20.79 18.09
C LEU A 414 6.96 -22.02 18.81
N VAL A 415 7.50 -23.19 18.47
CA VAL A 415 7.12 -24.48 19.09
C VAL A 415 8.24 -25.09 19.94
N ASP A 416 9.47 -24.58 19.80
CA ASP A 416 10.63 -24.94 20.64
C ASP A 416 11.60 -23.76 20.67
N GLY A 417 11.89 -23.24 21.87
CA GLY A 417 12.77 -22.10 22.12
C GLY A 417 14.22 -22.48 22.43
N GLY A 418 14.66 -23.71 22.16
CA GLY A 418 16.04 -24.14 22.35
C GLY A 418 17.05 -23.34 21.51
N ARG A 419 18.34 -23.73 21.57
CA ARG A 419 19.46 -23.04 20.87
C ARG A 419 19.23 -22.83 19.36
N ARG A 420 18.36 -23.63 18.75
CA ARG A 420 17.89 -23.46 17.36
C ARG A 420 16.36 -23.42 17.40
N PRO A 421 15.75 -22.23 17.50
CA PRO A 421 14.31 -22.10 17.58
C PRO A 421 13.60 -22.82 16.44
N ARG A 422 12.61 -23.65 16.78
CA ARG A 422 11.77 -24.34 15.79
C ARG A 422 10.47 -23.57 15.61
N LEU A 423 10.18 -23.23 14.35
CA LEU A 423 9.01 -22.45 13.97
C LEU A 423 8.10 -23.27 13.05
N VAL A 424 6.79 -23.12 13.23
CA VAL A 424 5.77 -23.68 12.33
C VAL A 424 5.08 -22.53 11.60
N ALA A 425 4.99 -22.62 10.28
CA ALA A 425 4.27 -21.63 9.48
C ALA A 425 2.76 -21.75 9.74
N LEU A 426 2.15 -20.62 10.05
CA LEU A 426 0.71 -20.47 10.24
C LEU A 426 0.03 -19.89 8.99
N THR A 427 0.77 -19.40 8.00
CA THR A 427 0.23 -19.00 6.68
C THR A 427 0.45 -20.09 5.64
N ASP A 428 -0.26 -20.02 4.51
CA ASP A 428 -0.01 -20.93 3.38
C ASP A 428 1.44 -20.79 2.88
N PRO A 429 2.25 -21.86 2.85
CA PRO A 429 3.66 -21.79 2.46
C PRO A 429 3.88 -21.55 0.96
N ARG A 430 2.87 -21.75 0.11
CA ARG A 430 2.89 -21.48 -1.33
C ARG A 430 2.43 -20.05 -1.62
N GLU A 431 1.36 -19.65 -0.96
CA GLU A 431 0.69 -18.37 -1.23
C GLU A 431 0.14 -17.73 0.06
N PRO A 432 1.00 -17.19 0.92
CA PRO A 432 0.56 -16.58 2.18
C PRO A 432 -0.21 -15.27 1.97
N GLY A 433 -0.28 -14.78 0.74
CA GLY A 433 -0.98 -13.57 0.34
C GLY A 433 -0.06 -12.35 0.17
N PRO A 434 -0.64 -11.19 -0.17
CA PRO A 434 0.12 -9.97 -0.44
C PRO A 434 0.69 -9.40 0.84
N ALA A 435 1.95 -8.94 0.81
CA ALA A 435 2.64 -8.47 2.00
C ALA A 435 1.94 -7.29 2.68
N PHE A 436 1.75 -7.40 3.99
CA PHE A 436 1.46 -6.30 4.90
C PHE A 436 2.30 -6.48 6.16
N VAL A 437 2.48 -5.42 6.95
CA VAL A 437 3.26 -5.48 8.20
C VAL A 437 2.28 -5.63 9.37
N PRO A 438 2.24 -6.79 10.04
CA PRO A 438 1.47 -6.94 11.26
C PRO A 438 1.92 -5.96 12.34
N GLN A 439 0.95 -5.34 13.01
CA GLN A 439 1.18 -4.39 14.09
C GLN A 439 0.70 -4.92 15.43
N THR A 440 -0.34 -5.75 15.43
CA THR A 440 -0.92 -6.35 16.65
C THR A 440 -1.63 -7.66 16.33
N LEU A 441 -1.79 -8.50 17.36
CA LEU A 441 -2.62 -9.71 17.32
C LEU A 441 -3.73 -9.56 18.36
N ALA A 442 -4.99 -9.69 17.95
CA ALA A 442 -6.15 -9.55 18.83
C ALA A 442 -7.25 -10.53 18.43
N ASP A 443 -7.98 -11.09 19.39
CA ASP A 443 -9.16 -11.92 19.16
C ASP A 443 -10.39 -11.00 19.04
N VAL A 444 -10.63 -10.46 17.85
CA VAL A 444 -11.56 -9.34 17.65
C VAL A 444 -13.01 -9.77 17.73
N ASP A 445 -13.31 -11.02 17.39
CA ASP A 445 -14.66 -11.59 17.41
C ASP A 445 -14.91 -12.56 18.57
N ARG A 446 -13.89 -12.81 19.41
CA ARG A 446 -13.97 -13.63 20.63
C ARG A 446 -14.24 -15.11 20.34
N ASP A 447 -13.78 -15.60 19.19
CA ASP A 447 -13.87 -17.01 18.83
C ASP A 447 -12.73 -17.86 19.45
N GLY A 448 -11.75 -17.21 20.08
CA GLY A 448 -10.62 -17.86 20.75
C GLY A 448 -9.40 -18.06 19.86
N ASP A 449 -9.50 -17.77 18.56
CA ASP A 449 -8.37 -17.54 17.68
C ASP A 449 -7.97 -16.05 17.72
N PHE A 450 -6.98 -15.64 16.94
CA PHE A 450 -6.63 -14.22 16.86
C PHE A 450 -6.62 -13.77 15.42
N GLU A 451 -6.76 -12.48 15.24
CA GLU A 451 -6.56 -11.79 14.00
C GLU A 451 -5.18 -11.14 13.97
N VAL A 452 -4.56 -11.20 12.80
CA VAL A 452 -3.34 -10.47 12.51
C VAL A 452 -3.74 -9.14 11.88
N ILE A 453 -3.52 -8.06 12.60
CA ILE A 453 -3.97 -6.72 12.20
C ILE A 453 -2.75 -5.88 11.81
N GLY A 454 -2.82 -5.25 10.64
CA GLY A 454 -1.84 -4.25 10.21
C GLY A 454 -2.53 -3.03 9.60
N HIS A 455 -1.74 -2.10 9.06
CA HIS A 455 -2.28 -0.92 8.39
C HIS A 455 -3.12 -1.32 7.16
N GLY A 456 -4.44 -1.17 7.27
CA GLY A 456 -5.38 -1.44 6.19
C GLY A 456 -5.45 -2.90 5.75
N ALA A 457 -5.05 -3.86 6.59
CA ALA A 457 -5.14 -5.29 6.31
C ALA A 457 -5.47 -6.10 7.58
N LEU A 458 -6.32 -7.10 7.41
CA LEU A 458 -6.72 -8.07 8.42
C LEU A 458 -6.51 -9.48 7.88
N ALA A 459 -5.81 -10.32 8.63
CA ALA A 459 -5.77 -11.76 8.37
C ALA A 459 -6.40 -12.55 9.50
N LYS A 460 -7.21 -13.56 9.13
CA LYS A 460 -7.87 -14.49 10.05
C LYS A 460 -7.42 -15.91 9.77
N LEU A 461 -7.62 -16.80 10.73
CA LEU A 461 -7.48 -18.23 10.51
C LEU A 461 -8.61 -18.72 9.57
N VAL A 462 -8.23 -19.27 8.41
CA VAL A 462 -9.15 -19.91 7.48
C VAL A 462 -8.74 -21.36 7.33
N GLY A 463 -9.53 -22.25 7.93
CA GLY A 463 -9.17 -23.66 8.07
C GLY A 463 -7.95 -23.83 9.00
N ARG A 464 -6.77 -24.04 8.41
CA ARG A 464 -5.52 -24.26 9.17
C ARG A 464 -4.47 -23.18 8.92
N THR A 465 -4.79 -22.17 8.11
CA THR A 465 -3.84 -21.14 7.71
C THR A 465 -4.43 -19.75 7.84
N TYR A 466 -3.61 -18.82 8.30
CA TYR A 466 -3.92 -17.40 8.28
C TYR A 466 -3.91 -16.90 6.84
N ARG A 467 -4.98 -16.21 6.46
CA ARG A 467 -5.16 -15.58 5.15
C ARG A 467 -5.64 -14.16 5.33
N THR A 468 -5.19 -13.25 4.47
CA THR A 468 -5.73 -11.89 4.46
C THR A 468 -7.17 -11.95 3.96
N VAL A 469 -8.13 -11.77 4.86
CA VAL A 469 -9.56 -11.78 4.51
C VAL A 469 -10.09 -10.38 4.27
N ASP A 470 -9.39 -9.35 4.76
CA ASP A 470 -9.90 -8.00 4.69
C ASP A 470 -8.85 -6.91 4.45
N ARG A 471 -9.25 -5.85 3.75
CA ARG A 471 -8.38 -4.69 3.45
C ARG A 471 -9.14 -3.38 3.39
N ALA A 472 -8.50 -2.32 3.87
CA ALA A 472 -8.85 -0.92 3.64
C ALA A 472 -7.60 -0.20 3.13
N ALA A 473 -7.29 -0.39 1.85
CA ALA A 473 -6.19 0.27 1.18
C ALA A 473 -6.73 1.14 0.06
N LEU A 474 -6.17 2.35 -0.07
CA LEU A 474 -6.45 3.16 -1.24
C LEU A 474 -5.83 2.50 -2.48
N PRO A 475 -6.56 2.43 -3.59
CA PRO A 475 -5.98 1.99 -4.83
C PRO A 475 -5.01 3.06 -5.31
N ALA A 476 -3.77 2.63 -5.54
CA ALA A 476 -2.82 3.45 -6.28
C ALA A 476 -3.29 3.54 -7.73
N LEU A 477 -3.52 4.74 -8.26
CA LEU A 477 -3.62 5.01 -9.70
C LEU A 477 -2.26 5.43 -10.26
N ASP A 478 -1.38 5.99 -9.44
CA ASP A 478 0.02 6.20 -9.84
C ASP A 478 0.88 4.95 -9.70
N SER A 479 1.91 4.89 -10.54
CA SER A 479 3.05 4.06 -10.26
C SER A 479 4.17 4.95 -9.70
N PRO A 480 4.86 4.55 -8.62
CA PRO A 480 6.02 5.27 -8.07
C PRO A 480 7.21 5.43 -9.03
N CYS A 481 7.02 5.10 -10.30
CA CYS A 481 8.00 5.13 -11.37
C CYS A 481 8.17 6.47 -12.04
N ALA A 482 7.18 7.36 -11.99
CA ALA A 482 7.31 8.66 -12.64
C ALA A 482 8.37 9.54 -11.96
N ALA A 483 8.44 9.51 -10.62
CA ALA A 483 9.30 10.39 -9.82
C ALA A 483 10.82 10.10 -9.95
N ALA A 484 11.22 8.88 -10.28
CA ALA A 484 12.64 8.50 -10.37
C ALA A 484 13.34 9.00 -11.65
N SER A 485 12.59 9.56 -12.61
CA SER A 485 13.09 9.97 -13.93
C SER A 485 13.45 11.46 -14.04
N VAL A 486 13.09 12.28 -13.06
CA VAL A 486 13.18 13.76 -13.15
C VAL A 486 14.46 14.32 -12.48
N THR A 487 15.24 13.48 -11.79
CA THR A 487 16.44 13.90 -11.03
C THR A 487 17.76 13.36 -11.60
N ARG A 488 17.87 13.19 -12.92
CA ARG A 488 19.17 12.91 -13.58
C ARG A 488 19.55 13.95 -14.60
#